data_AF-A0A9D4QJT9-F1
#
_entry.id   AF-A0A9D4QJT9-F1
#
_cell.length_a   1.000
_cell.length_b   1.000
_cell.length_c   1.000
_cell.angle_alpha   90.00
_cell.angle_beta   90.00
_cell.angle_gamma   90.00
#
_symmetry.space_group_name_H-M   'P 1'
#
loop_
_entity.id
_entity.type
_entity.pdbx_description
1 polymer ?
#
loop_
_entity_poly.entity_id
_entity_poly.type
_entity_poly.pdbx_seq_one_letter_code
_entity_poly.pdbx_strand_id
1 'polypeptide(L)'
;MMDGRLRFRCTLPRFPHDVHEPTKLGEARTNNACENWNNGFKYLVGHANLSLWNVITCLQKDNAMAEAEVYRYEHGEPVEKRVRKGTLLYQKKMQRLCEEVASGNKTAQDFLAAVGHCIRIHV
;
A
#
# COMPACT_ATOMS: atom_id res chain seq x y z
N MET A 1 -22.79 7.55 -25.29
CA MET A 1 -22.07 6.38 -25.85
C MET A 1 -21.60 5.55 -24.67
N MET A 2 -22.00 4.28 -24.59
CA MET A 2 -21.72 3.38 -23.48
C MET A 2 -20.26 2.91 -23.58
N ASP A 3 -19.36 3.43 -22.74
CA ASP A 3 -18.00 2.88 -22.60
C ASP A 3 -18.08 1.56 -21.82
N GLY A 4 -18.12 0.47 -22.57
CA GLY A 4 -18.23 -0.91 -22.10
C GLY A 4 -16.94 -1.45 -21.47
N ARG A 5 -16.42 -0.79 -20.43
CA ARG A 5 -15.40 -1.41 -19.57
C ARG A 5 -16.07 -2.41 -18.64
N LEU A 6 -15.85 -3.70 -18.91
CA LEU A 6 -16.17 -4.80 -18.00
C LEU A 6 -15.64 -4.47 -16.59
N ARG A 7 -16.55 -4.24 -15.66
CA ARG A 7 -16.25 -4.00 -14.24
C ARG A 7 -16.41 -5.31 -13.50
N PHE A 8 -15.30 -5.91 -13.07
CA PHE A 8 -15.34 -7.09 -12.21
C PHE A 8 -15.77 -6.67 -10.80
N ARG A 9 -16.99 -7.08 -10.42
CA ARG A 9 -17.50 -7.05 -9.06
C ARG A 9 -17.38 -8.45 -8.47
N CYS A 10 -17.18 -8.56 -7.16
CA CYS A 10 -17.16 -9.85 -6.46
C CYS A 10 -16.10 -10.85 -6.98
N THR A 11 -14.97 -10.35 -7.49
CA THR A 11 -13.82 -11.21 -7.82
C THR A 11 -13.05 -11.56 -6.56
N LEU A 12 -12.89 -12.86 -6.30
CA LEU A 12 -11.96 -13.39 -5.32
C LEU A 12 -10.55 -12.82 -5.58
N PRO A 13 -9.76 -12.55 -4.53
CA PRO A 13 -8.38 -12.07 -4.69
C PRO A 13 -7.62 -12.98 -5.67
N ARG A 14 -7.13 -12.41 -6.76
CA ARG A 14 -6.21 -13.11 -7.66
C ARG A 14 -4.80 -12.77 -7.20
N PHE A 15 -4.03 -13.81 -6.87
CA PHE A 15 -2.63 -13.85 -6.43
C PHE A 15 -2.35 -13.95 -4.91
N PRO A 16 -1.30 -14.70 -4.51
CA PRO A 16 -1.15 -15.28 -3.19
C PRO A 16 -0.30 -14.37 -2.31
N HIS A 17 -0.78 -13.16 -2.03
CA HIS A 17 -0.15 -12.37 -0.98
C HIS A 17 -0.89 -12.71 0.31
N ASP A 18 -0.27 -13.55 1.14
CA ASP A 18 -0.72 -13.74 2.50
C ASP A 18 -0.46 -12.45 3.28
N VAL A 19 -1.51 -11.64 3.40
CA VAL A 19 -1.50 -10.37 4.11
C VAL A 19 -1.89 -10.53 5.58
N HIS A 20 -2.09 -11.77 6.05
CA HIS A 20 -2.62 -12.03 7.38
C HIS A 20 -1.63 -11.63 8.48
N GLU A 21 -0.38 -12.09 8.37
CA GLU A 21 0.68 -11.75 9.34
C GLU A 21 0.99 -10.24 9.39
N PRO A 22 1.20 -9.54 8.25
CA PRO A 22 1.36 -8.08 8.26
C PRO A 22 0.14 -7.36 8.85
N THR A 23 -1.07 -7.91 8.67
CA THR A 23 -2.30 -7.33 9.23
C THR A 23 -2.36 -7.44 10.75
N LYS A 24 -1.90 -8.55 11.33
CA LYS A 24 -1.81 -8.71 12.79
C LYS A 24 -0.77 -7.75 13.39
N LEU A 25 0.38 -7.65 12.74
CA LEU A 25 1.51 -6.82 13.19
C LEU A 25 1.31 -5.32 12.92
N GLY A 26 0.26 -4.94 12.19
CA GLY A 26 -0.01 -3.55 11.82
C GLY A 26 0.92 -2.99 10.74
N GLU A 27 1.61 -3.89 10.02
CA GLU A 27 2.57 -3.57 8.97
C GLU A 27 1.89 -3.33 7.61
N ALA A 28 2.69 -2.92 6.61
CA ALA A 28 2.21 -2.69 5.26
C ALA A 28 1.79 -4.01 4.58
N ARG A 29 0.57 -4.03 4.02
CA ARG A 29 -0.11 -5.27 3.56
C ARG A 29 0.15 -5.65 2.10
N THR A 30 0.91 -4.89 1.31
CA THR A 30 1.10 -5.15 -0.13
C THR A 30 2.50 -4.74 -0.62
N ASN A 31 2.78 -5.00 -1.91
CA ASN A 31 3.88 -4.48 -2.74
C ASN A 31 4.03 -2.94 -2.74
N ASN A 32 3.42 -2.24 -1.78
CA ASN A 32 3.39 -0.80 -1.63
C ASN A 32 4.80 -0.21 -1.69
N ALA A 33 5.84 -0.94 -1.28
CA ALA A 33 7.22 -0.54 -1.49
C ALA A 33 7.58 -0.42 -2.99
N CYS A 34 7.32 -1.45 -3.79
CA CYS A 34 7.55 -1.45 -5.23
C CYS A 34 6.64 -0.47 -5.97
N GLU A 35 5.36 -0.38 -5.61
CA GLU A 35 4.42 0.58 -6.21
C GLU A 35 4.78 2.03 -5.85
N ASN A 36 5.20 2.28 -4.61
CA ASN A 36 5.64 3.59 -4.18
C ASN A 36 6.98 3.97 -4.81
N TRP A 37 7.91 3.03 -4.96
CA TRP A 37 9.15 3.26 -5.69
C TRP A 37 8.87 3.56 -7.17
N ASN A 38 8.06 2.73 -7.85
CA ASN A 38 7.68 2.96 -9.24
C ASN A 38 6.98 4.31 -9.45
N ASN A 39 6.06 4.69 -8.54
CA ASN A 39 5.42 6.00 -8.60
C ASN A 39 6.40 7.15 -8.33
N GLY A 40 7.25 7.01 -7.32
CA GLY A 40 8.28 8.01 -6.99
C GLY A 40 9.26 8.21 -8.15
N PHE A 41 9.79 7.12 -8.70
CA PHE A 41 10.67 7.13 -9.84
C PHE A 41 10.01 7.70 -11.09
N LYS A 42 8.73 7.39 -11.33
CA LYS A 42 7.95 7.99 -12.43
C LYS A 42 7.85 9.51 -12.31
N TYR A 43 7.63 10.04 -11.11
CA TYR A 43 7.61 11.49 -10.88
C TYR A 43 8.99 12.13 -11.11
N LEU A 44 10.05 11.43 -10.69
CA LEU A 44 11.42 11.89 -10.87
C LEU A 44 11.84 11.91 -12.34
N VAL A 45 11.33 10.95 -13.12
CA VAL A 45 11.50 10.83 -14.56
C VAL A 45 10.72 11.89 -15.35
N GLY A 46 9.46 12.17 -14.98
CA GLY A 46 8.66 13.29 -15.49
C GLY A 46 8.27 13.26 -16.98
N HIS A 47 8.74 12.29 -17.77
CA HIS A 47 8.54 12.22 -19.23
C HIS A 47 8.27 10.80 -19.72
N ALA A 48 7.59 10.66 -20.87
CA ALA A 48 7.27 9.35 -21.47
C ALA A 48 8.42 8.78 -22.33
N ASN A 49 9.30 9.62 -22.87
CA ASN A 49 10.42 9.23 -23.72
C ASN A 49 11.72 9.79 -23.15
N LEU A 50 12.49 8.95 -22.46
CA LEU A 50 13.78 9.36 -21.88
C LEU A 50 14.94 8.98 -22.77
N SER A 51 15.94 9.86 -22.83
CA SER A 51 17.28 9.47 -23.26
C SER A 51 17.93 8.61 -22.18
N LEU A 52 18.90 7.78 -22.59
CA LEU A 52 19.68 6.97 -21.65
C LEU A 52 20.36 7.83 -20.56
N TRP A 53 20.86 9.00 -20.93
CA TRP A 53 21.46 9.96 -20.01
C TRP A 53 20.47 10.43 -18.94
N ASN A 54 19.24 10.75 -19.33
CA ASN A 54 18.21 11.16 -18.38
C ASN A 54 17.87 10.02 -17.41
N VAL A 55 17.84 8.77 -17.87
CA VAL A 55 17.64 7.60 -16.99
C VAL A 55 18.77 7.48 -15.97
N ILE A 56 20.03 7.57 -16.39
CA ILE A 56 21.19 7.50 -15.50
C ILE A 56 21.13 8.61 -14.45
N THR A 57 20.85 9.85 -14.86
CA THR A 57 20.68 10.97 -13.93
C THR A 57 19.52 10.77 -12.96
N CYS A 58 18.41 10.18 -13.43
CA CYS A 58 17.27 9.87 -12.56
C CYS A 58 17.63 8.82 -11.52
N LEU A 59 18.34 7.76 -11.90
CA LEU A 59 18.80 6.73 -10.97
C LEU A 59 19.79 7.28 -9.93
N GLN A 60 20.71 8.15 -10.34
CA GLN A 60 21.64 8.81 -9.41
C GLN A 60 20.90 9.67 -8.38
N LYS A 61 19.87 10.42 -8.81
CA LYS A 61 19.03 11.21 -7.91
C LYS A 61 18.22 10.33 -6.96
N ASP A 62 17.66 9.22 -7.43
CA ASP A 62 16.93 8.25 -6.60
C ASP A 62 17.84 7.68 -5.50
N ASN A 63 19.05 7.27 -5.88
CA ASN A 63 20.05 6.78 -4.93
C ASN A 63 20.44 7.85 -3.89
N ALA A 64 20.70 9.09 -4.32
CA ALA A 64 21.03 10.19 -3.42
C ALA A 64 19.87 10.52 -2.44
N MET A 65 18.61 10.42 -2.89
CA MET A 65 17.45 10.60 -2.01
C MET A 65 17.36 9.48 -0.96
N ALA A 66 17.64 8.24 -1.34
CA ALA A 66 17.65 7.10 -0.43
C ALA A 66 18.77 7.23 0.62
N GLU A 67 19.99 7.57 0.19
CA GLU A 67 21.12 7.85 1.08
C GLU A 67 20.81 8.98 2.06
N ALA A 68 20.17 10.06 1.59
CA ALA A 68 19.74 11.15 2.46
C ALA A 68 18.66 10.73 3.47
N GLU A 69 17.76 9.80 3.11
CA GLU A 69 16.76 9.25 4.04
C GLU A 69 17.42 8.39 5.12
N VAL A 70 18.39 7.55 4.76
CA VAL A 70 19.20 6.76 5.70
C VAL A 70 19.99 7.67 6.63
N TYR A 71 20.70 8.67 6.08
CA TYR A 71 21.48 9.62 6.87
C TYR A 71 20.61 10.35 7.89
N ARG A 72 19.44 10.87 7.48
CA ARG A 72 18.49 11.51 8.40
C ARG A 72 18.01 10.56 9.49
N TYR A 73 17.72 9.31 9.16
CA TYR A 73 17.31 8.30 10.13
C TYR A 73 18.41 8.06 11.18
N GLU A 74 19.65 7.89 10.75
CA GLU A 74 20.81 7.68 11.63
C GLU A 74 21.05 8.86 12.58
N HIS A 75 20.69 10.07 12.16
CA HIS A 75 20.81 11.29 12.95
C HIS A 75 19.56 11.62 13.79
N GLY A 76 18.59 10.71 13.84
CA GLY A 76 17.38 10.89 14.66
C GLY A 76 16.34 11.85 14.07
N GLU A 77 16.43 12.15 12.77
CA GLU A 77 15.47 12.98 12.03
C GLU A 77 14.67 12.16 10.99
N PRO A 78 14.01 11.05 11.38
CA PRO A 78 13.27 10.23 10.42
C PRO A 78 12.14 11.04 9.77
N VAL A 79 11.95 10.86 8.46
CA VAL A 79 10.85 11.51 7.73
C VAL A 79 9.54 10.83 8.12
N GLU A 80 8.71 11.50 8.92
CA GLU A 80 7.37 11.03 9.22
C GLU A 80 6.46 11.13 7.99
N LYS A 81 6.11 9.99 7.40
CA LYS A 81 5.14 9.94 6.30
C LYS A 81 3.74 10.15 6.86
N ARG A 82 3.10 11.25 6.45
CA ARG A 82 1.72 11.54 6.85
C ARG A 82 0.75 10.49 6.31
N VAL A 83 0.23 9.63 7.19
CA VAL A 83 -0.83 8.69 6.85
C VAL A 83 -2.19 9.38 6.97
N ARG A 84 -3.10 9.12 6.01
CA ARG A 84 -4.47 9.64 6.08
C ARG A 84 -5.21 9.02 7.27
N LYS A 85 -5.94 9.84 8.04
CA LYS A 85 -6.74 9.38 9.20
C LYS A 85 -7.67 8.20 8.87
N GLY A 86 -8.29 8.22 7.69
CA GLY A 86 -9.15 7.12 7.22
C GLY A 86 -8.41 5.80 7.03
N THR A 87 -7.17 5.84 6.55
CA THR A 87 -6.31 4.66 6.39
C THR A 87 -5.96 4.05 7.75
N LEU A 88 -5.60 4.90 8.73
CA LEU A 88 -5.33 4.45 10.10
C LEU A 88 -6.56 3.80 10.75
N LEU A 89 -7.74 4.41 10.58
CA LEU A 89 -8.99 3.85 11.11
C LEU A 89 -9.31 2.49 10.48
N TYR A 90 -9.13 2.37 9.16
CA TYR A 90 -9.32 1.11 8.45
C TYR A 90 -8.32 0.03 8.92
N GLN A 91 -7.04 0.38 9.07
CA GLN A 91 -6.02 -0.55 9.55
C GLN A 91 -6.37 -1.10 10.93
N LYS A 92 -6.73 -0.22 11.88
CA LYS A 92 -7.16 -0.59 13.24
C LYS A 92 -8.42 -1.47 13.23
N LYS A 93 -9.38 -1.16 12.36
CA LYS A 93 -10.61 -1.98 12.24
C LYS A 93 -10.31 -3.39 11.73
N MET A 94 -9.41 -3.53 10.75
CA MET A 94 -8.97 -4.85 10.27
C MET A 94 -8.20 -5.63 11.32
N GLN A 95 -7.30 -4.98 12.05
CA GLN A 95 -6.53 -5.62 13.12
C GLN A 95 -7.48 -6.23 14.17
N ARG A 96 -8.46 -5.45 14.63
CA ARG A 96 -9.48 -5.92 15.57
C ARG A 96 -10.29 -7.11 15.04
N LEU A 97 -10.70 -7.08 13.77
CA LEU A 97 -11.43 -8.21 13.18
C LEU A 97 -10.57 -9.48 13.15
N CYS A 98 -9.27 -9.36 12.86
CA CYS A 98 -8.36 -10.49 12.92
C CYS A 98 -8.18 -11.03 14.35
N GLU A 99 -8.07 -10.15 15.35
CA GLU A 99 -8.00 -10.52 16.77
C GLU A 99 -9.27 -11.24 17.24
N GLU A 100 -10.45 -10.77 16.82
CA GLU A 100 -11.75 -11.36 17.19
C GLU A 100 -11.90 -12.78 16.62
N VAL A 101 -11.42 -13.02 15.40
CA VAL A 101 -11.39 -14.37 14.79
C VAL A 101 -10.36 -15.25 15.48
N ALA A 102 -9.16 -14.74 15.73
CA ALA A 102 -8.11 -15.49 16.43
C ALA A 102 -8.53 -15.92 17.84
N SER A 103 -9.34 -15.09 18.50
CA SER A 103 -9.89 -15.35 19.83
C SER A 103 -11.14 -16.25 19.82
N GLY A 104 -11.63 -16.66 18.64
CA GLY A 104 -12.85 -17.46 18.49
C GLY A 104 -14.17 -16.72 18.75
N ASN A 105 -14.12 -15.39 18.96
CA ASN A 105 -15.29 -14.55 19.22
C ASN A 105 -16.14 -14.29 17.96
N LYS A 106 -15.58 -14.54 16.76
CA LYS A 106 -16.27 -14.42 15.48
C LYS A 106 -16.04 -15.64 14.60
N THR A 107 -17.09 -16.04 13.91
CA THR A 107 -17.00 -17.07 12.88
C THR A 107 -16.30 -16.52 11.64
N ALA A 108 -15.76 -17.41 10.80
CA ALA A 108 -15.16 -17.02 9.53
C ALA A 108 -16.17 -16.31 8.60
N GLN A 109 -17.46 -16.67 8.65
CA GLN A 109 -18.50 -16.00 7.87
C GLN A 109 -18.74 -14.56 8.33
N ASP A 110 -18.85 -14.33 9.64
CA ASP A 110 -19.02 -12.99 10.21
C ASP A 110 -17.82 -12.09 9.91
N PHE A 111 -16.62 -12.66 9.92
CA PHE A 111 -15.40 -11.97 9.53
C PHE A 111 -15.45 -11.51 8.06
N LEU A 112 -15.77 -12.40 7.13
CA LEU A 112 -15.86 -12.06 5.71
C LEU A 112 -16.91 -10.99 5.43
N ALA A 113 -18.07 -11.06 6.09
CA ALA A 113 -19.11 -10.03 6.01
C ALA A 113 -18.60 -8.68 6.55
N ALA A 114 -17.95 -8.69 7.72
CA ALA A 114 -17.40 -7.48 8.34
C ALA A 114 -16.27 -6.85 7.51
N VAL A 115 -15.40 -7.64 6.88
CA VAL A 115 -14.38 -7.17 5.93
C VAL A 115 -15.03 -6.46 4.75
N GLY A 116 -16.12 -7.03 4.20
CA GLY A 116 -16.91 -6.40 3.13
C GLY A 116 -17.41 -5.00 3.48
N HIS A 117 -17.87 -4.79 4.72
CA HIS A 117 -18.31 -3.48 5.22
C HIS A 117 -17.17 -2.48 5.48
N CYS A 118 -15.91 -2.90 5.45
CA CYS A 118 -14.77 -2.03 5.71
C CYS A 118 -14.13 -1.47 4.44
N ILE A 119 -14.43 -2.03 3.27
CA ILE A 119 -13.93 -1.55 1.99
C ILE A 119 -14.79 -0.35 1.55
N ARG A 120 -14.25 0.87 1.69
CA ARG A 120 -14.86 2.08 1.12
C ARG A 120 -14.55 2.15 -0.38
N ILE A 121 -15.58 1.99 -1.21
CA ILE A 121 -15.50 2.24 -2.64
C ILE A 121 -15.77 3.74 -2.86
N HIS A 122 -14.77 4.48 -3.32
CA HIS A 122 -15.01 5.80 -3.90
C HIS A 122 -15.47 5.59 -5.36
N VAL A 123 -16.65 6.11 -5.68
CA VAL A 123 -17.22 6.18 -7.04
C VAL A 123 -16.60 7.35 -7.78
#